data_AF-A0A345QAK0-F1
#
_entry.id   AF-A0A345QAK0-F1
#
_cell.length_a   1.000
_cell.length_b   1.000
_cell.length_c   1.000
_cell.angle_alpha   90.00
_cell.angle_beta   90.00
_cell.angle_gamma   90.00
#
_symmetry.space_group_name_H-M   'P 1'
#
loop_
_entity.id
_entity.type
_entity.pdbx_description
1 polymer ?
#
loop_
_entity_poly.entity_id
_entity_poly.type
_entity_poly.pdbx_seq_one_letter_code
_entity_poly.pdbx_strand_id
1 'polypeptide(L)'
;MIVAGLVFTIASAAYFIYRTPDHHVHAGYTTGKVLSTFDTSDELRFDVRAVVALPDGSNIAVRAQSFAMAQWLIDETCIDVRKAESSRTYYRLAALANCAS
;
A
#
# COMPACT_ATOMS: atom_id res chain seq x y z
N MET A 1 -32.76 -28.47 18.04
CA MET A 1 -31.83 -28.36 16.90
C MET A 1 -31.83 -26.99 16.20
N ILE A 2 -32.75 -26.06 16.49
CA ILE A 2 -32.81 -24.74 15.81
C ILE A 2 -31.86 -23.70 16.44
N VAL A 3 -31.66 -23.76 17.76
CA VAL A 3 -30.83 -22.79 18.50
C VAL A 3 -29.34 -22.90 18.14
N ALA A 4 -28.83 -24.12 17.93
CA ALA A 4 -27.43 -24.34 17.58
C ALA A 4 -27.07 -23.81 16.18
N GLY A 5 -27.99 -23.90 15.21
CA GLY A 5 -27.78 -23.38 13.86
C GLY A 5 -27.70 -21.86 13.80
N LEU A 6 -28.48 -21.17 14.63
CA LEU A 6 -28.54 -19.70 14.67
C LEU A 6 -27.30 -19.08 15.33
N VAL A 7 -26.74 -19.73 16.35
CA VAL A 7 -25.48 -19.30 16.97
C VAL A 7 -24.31 -19.47 15.99
N PHE A 8 -24.32 -20.55 15.20
CA PHE A 8 -23.26 -20.81 14.22
C PHE A 8 -23.25 -19.79 13.07
N THR A 9 -24.42 -19.35 12.60
CA THR A 9 -24.51 -18.32 11.54
C THR A 9 -24.10 -16.95 12.03
N ILE A 10 -24.45 -16.57 13.26
CA ILE A 10 -24.02 -15.28 13.85
C ILE A 10 -22.51 -15.29 14.09
N ALA A 11 -21.95 -16.38 14.62
CA ALA A 11 -20.52 -16.49 14.89
C ALA A 11 -19.68 -16.47 13.60
N SER A 12 -20.16 -17.14 12.53
CA SER A 12 -19.48 -17.12 11.23
C SER A 12 -19.59 -15.76 10.54
N ALA A 13 -20.74 -15.09 10.60
CA ALA A 13 -20.89 -13.72 10.09
C ALA A 13 -19.97 -12.73 10.83
N ALA A 14 -19.90 -12.82 12.16
CA ALA A 14 -19.00 -11.98 12.95
C ALA A 14 -17.53 -12.25 12.60
N TYR A 15 -17.13 -13.50 12.38
CA TYR A 15 -15.79 -13.86 11.94
C TYR A 15 -15.45 -13.28 10.56
N PHE A 16 -16.39 -13.33 9.60
CA PHE A 16 -16.18 -12.74 8.27
C PHE A 16 -16.04 -11.22 8.32
N ILE A 17 -16.89 -10.53 9.09
CA ILE A 17 -16.82 -9.07 9.25
C ILE A 17 -15.50 -8.64 9.91
N TYR A 18 -15.05 -9.38 10.93
CA TYR A 18 -13.80 -9.06 11.62
C TYR A 18 -12.55 -9.34 10.78
N ARG A 19 -12.65 -10.21 9.78
CA ARG A 19 -11.53 -10.58 8.91
C ARG A 19 -11.49 -9.85 7.59
N THR A 20 -12.51 -9.06 7.25
CA THR A 20 -12.50 -8.25 6.04
C THR A 20 -11.33 -7.27 6.13
N PRO A 21 -10.27 -7.45 5.34
CA PRO A 21 -9.18 -6.49 5.33
C PRO A 21 -9.75 -5.16 4.87
N ASP A 22 -9.30 -4.06 5.46
CA ASP A 22 -9.65 -2.70 5.02
C ASP A 22 -9.57 -2.66 3.49
N HIS A 23 -10.70 -2.48 2.83
CA HIS A 23 -10.74 -2.51 1.37
C HIS A 23 -10.07 -1.24 0.87
N HIS A 24 -8.86 -1.39 0.33
CA HIS A 24 -8.13 -0.29 -0.29
C HIS A 24 -8.58 -0.19 -1.74
N VAL A 25 -9.29 0.87 -2.08
CA VAL A 25 -9.72 1.16 -3.45
C VAL A 25 -8.62 1.97 -4.14
N HIS A 26 -8.22 1.54 -5.34
CA HIS A 26 -7.32 2.31 -6.18
C HIS A 26 -7.98 3.65 -6.54
N ALA A 27 -7.28 4.75 -6.28
CA ALA A 27 -7.77 6.11 -6.48
C ALA A 27 -7.05 6.83 -7.64
N GLY A 28 -5.94 6.27 -8.14
CA GLY A 28 -5.19 6.80 -9.27
C GLY A 28 -3.68 6.61 -9.12
N TYR A 29 -2.94 7.16 -10.08
CA TYR A 29 -1.48 7.21 -10.06
C TYR A 29 -0.99 8.65 -9.98
N THR A 30 0.16 8.85 -9.33
CA THR A 30 0.82 10.14 -9.28
C THR A 30 2.33 9.96 -9.31
N THR A 31 3.03 10.92 -9.93
CA THR A 31 4.49 10.95 -9.92
C THR A 31 4.97 11.75 -8.72
N GLY A 32 5.96 11.23 -8.01
CA GLY A 32 6.62 11.92 -6.90
C GLY A 32 8.13 11.95 -7.06
N LYS A 33 8.76 12.98 -6.51
CA LYS A 33 10.22 13.14 -6.52
C LYS A 33 10.85 12.38 -5.36
N VAL A 34 11.80 11.50 -5.64
CA VAL A 34 12.54 10.80 -4.58
C VAL A 34 13.55 11.76 -3.97
N LEU A 35 13.45 11.98 -2.65
CA LEU A 35 14.35 12.86 -1.91
C LEU A 35 15.53 12.10 -1.31
N SER A 36 15.29 10.89 -0.83
CA SER A 36 16.29 10.06 -0.17
C SER A 36 15.86 8.61 -0.14
N THR A 37 16.81 7.69 -0.24
CA THR A 37 16.63 6.24 -0.13
C THR A 37 17.44 5.70 1.04
N PHE A 38 16.90 4.70 1.73
CA PHE A 38 17.49 4.05 2.89
C PHE A 38 17.39 2.55 2.69
N ASP A 39 18.53 1.87 2.65
CA ASP A 39 18.53 0.42 2.69
C ASP A 39 18.33 -0.04 4.14
N THR A 40 17.22 -0.73 4.38
CA THR A 40 16.87 -1.33 5.68
C THR A 40 16.78 -2.85 5.58
N SER A 41 17.40 -3.43 4.56
CA SER A 41 17.46 -4.86 4.34
C SER A 41 18.27 -5.55 5.43
N ASP A 42 17.90 -6.79 5.73
CA ASP A 42 18.62 -7.69 6.64
C ASP A 42 18.92 -9.03 5.93
N GLU A 43 19.51 -9.99 6.63
CA GLU A 43 19.90 -11.30 6.07
C GLU A 43 18.70 -12.10 5.52
N LEU A 44 17.48 -11.82 5.96
CA LEU A 44 16.27 -12.58 5.63
C LEU A 44 15.30 -11.81 4.74
N ARG A 45 15.42 -10.48 4.67
CA ARG A 45 14.46 -9.62 3.98
C ARG A 45 15.10 -8.44 3.28
N PHE A 46 14.76 -8.27 2.02
CA PHE A 46 15.01 -7.04 1.28
C PHE A 46 13.95 -5.98 1.61
N ASP A 47 14.37 -4.81 2.09
CA ASP A 47 13.48 -3.67 2.41
C ASP A 47 14.23 -2.36 2.19
N VAL A 48 14.00 -1.70 1.05
CA VAL A 48 14.50 -0.34 0.79
C VAL A 48 13.37 0.65 0.99
N ARG A 49 13.63 1.69 1.77
CA ARG A 49 12.66 2.77 2.05
C ARG A 49 13.06 4.02 1.31
N ALA A 50 12.09 4.80 0.86
CA ALA A 50 12.36 6.10 0.28
C ALA A 50 11.39 7.15 0.82
N VAL A 51 11.89 8.37 0.96
CA VAL A 51 11.07 9.56 1.18
C VAL A 51 10.81 10.19 -0.17
N VAL A 52 9.54 10.40 -0.50
CA VAL A 52 9.07 10.93 -1.78
C VAL A 52 8.25 12.18 -1.54
N ALA A 53 8.61 13.26 -2.22
CA ALA A 53 7.80 14.49 -2.28
C ALA A 53 6.73 14.36 -3.35
N LEU A 54 5.48 14.58 -2.97
CA LEU A 54 4.33 14.58 -3.87
C LEU A 54 4.06 15.99 -4.44
N PRO A 55 3.32 16.09 -5.55
CA PRO A 55 3.00 17.39 -6.17
C PRO A 55 2.16 18.32 -5.29
N ASP A 56 1.42 17.77 -4.33
CA ASP A 56 0.65 18.52 -3.33
C ASP A 56 1.52 19.12 -2.21
N GLY A 57 2.84 18.91 -2.28
CA GLY A 57 3.82 19.37 -1.29
C GLY A 57 3.95 18.46 -0.07
N SER A 58 3.20 17.35 0.00
CA SER A 58 3.32 16.38 1.08
C SER A 58 4.52 15.44 0.86
N ASN A 59 5.10 14.95 1.95
CA ASN A 59 6.17 13.96 1.92
C ASN A 59 5.64 12.62 2.44
N ILE A 60 5.92 11.56 1.70
CA ILE A 60 5.49 10.20 2.04
C ILE A 60 6.70 9.27 2.14
N ALA A 61 6.55 8.20 2.92
CA ALA A 61 7.51 7.11 2.96
C ALA A 61 6.96 5.91 2.18
N VAL A 62 7.71 5.41 1.21
CA VAL A 62 7.37 4.22 0.43
C VAL A 62 8.42 3.14 0.62
N ARG A 63 8.01 1.88 0.40
CA ARG A 63 8.85 0.70 0.59
C ARG A 63 8.95 -0.11 -0.68
N ALA A 64 10.15 -0.56 -0.99
CA ALA A 64 10.48 -1.52 -2.02
C ALA A 64 10.95 -2.82 -1.36
N GLN A 65 10.13 -3.87 -1.48
CA GLN A 65 10.40 -5.17 -0.85
C GLN A 65 11.06 -6.18 -1.81
N SER A 66 11.51 -5.71 -2.97
CA SER A 66 12.28 -6.48 -3.92
C SER A 66 13.25 -5.58 -4.68
N PHE A 67 14.34 -6.17 -5.18
CA PHE A 67 15.29 -5.47 -6.04
C PHE A 67 14.62 -4.82 -7.26
N ALA A 68 13.66 -5.51 -7.88
CA ALA A 68 12.91 -4.98 -9.02
C ALA A 68 12.11 -3.72 -8.66
N MET A 69 11.51 -3.65 -7.46
CA MET A 69 10.83 -2.45 -6.99
C MET A 69 11.81 -1.33 -6.67
N ALA A 70 12.96 -1.66 -6.06
CA ALA A 70 13.95 -0.65 -5.70
C ALA A 70 14.52 0.08 -6.92
N GLN A 71 14.57 -0.58 -8.08
CA GLN A 71 14.95 0.05 -9.36
C GLN A 71 14.00 1.18 -9.80
N TRP A 72 12.78 1.26 -9.26
CA TRP A 72 11.85 2.35 -9.55
C TRP A 72 12.03 3.56 -8.62
N LEU A 73 12.89 3.48 -7.60
CA LEU A 73 13.21 4.57 -6.68
C LEU A 73 14.34 5.46 -7.22
N ILE A 74 14.13 6.00 -8.41
CA ILE A 74 15.02 6.96 -9.09
C ILE A 74 14.49 8.39 -8.89
N ASP A 75 15.15 9.42 -9.44
CA ASP A 75 14.82 10.85 -9.27
C ASP A 75 13.30 11.14 -9.20
N GLU A 76 12.53 10.51 -10.08
CA GLU A 76 11.07 10.48 -10.03
C GLU A 76 10.55 9.04 -10.00
N THR A 77 9.48 8.81 -9.23
CA THR A 77 8.87 7.49 -9.08
C THR A 77 7.36 7.54 -9.21
N CYS A 78 6.76 6.44 -9.66
CA CYS A 78 5.33 6.31 -9.81
C CYS A 78 4.70 5.74 -8.53
N ILE A 79 3.66 6.41 -8.05
CA ILE A 79 2.96 6.09 -6.81
C ILE A 79 1.50 5.74 -7.12
N ASP A 80 1.09 4.54 -6.72
CA ASP A 80 -0.30 4.11 -6.65
C ASP A 80 -0.94 4.72 -5.39
N VAL A 81 -1.92 5.60 -5.60
CA VAL A 81 -2.70 6.23 -4.55
C VAL A 81 -3.91 5.35 -4.28
N ARG A 82 -4.04 4.89 -3.04
CA ARG A 82 -5.17 4.05 -2.59
C ARG A 82 -5.91 4.75 -1.49
N LYS A 83 -7.24 4.63 -1.47
CA LYS A 83 -8.09 5.13 -0.39
C LYS A 83 -8.71 3.96 0.34
N ALA A 84 -8.62 3.97 1.66
CA ALA A 84 -9.44 3.09 2.48
C ALA A 84 -10.82 3.70 2.70
N GLU A 85 -11.80 2.86 3.08
CA GLU A 85 -13.15 3.30 3.45
C GLU A 85 -13.14 4.33 4.60
N SER A 86 -12.12 4.28 5.46
CA SER A 86 -11.88 5.25 6.54
C SER A 86 -11.40 6.64 6.07
N SER A 87 -11.44 6.93 4.76
CA SER A 87 -10.92 8.16 4.13
C SER A 87 -9.40 8.36 4.25
N ARG A 88 -8.67 7.36 4.75
CA ARG A 88 -7.21 7.41 4.82
C ARG A 88 -6.60 7.08 3.45
N THR A 89 -5.67 7.93 3.02
CA THR A 89 -4.88 7.71 1.81
C THR A 89 -3.64 6.89 2.13
N TYR A 90 -3.39 5.90 1.30
CA TYR A 90 -2.21 5.04 1.33
C TYR A 90 -1.47 5.17 0.01
N TYR A 91 -0.15 5.12 0.10
CA TYR A 91 0.72 5.27 -1.04
C TYR A 91 1.56 4.02 -1.19
N ARG A 92 1.61 3.49 -2.41
CA ARG A 92 2.42 2.32 -2.74
C ARG A 92 3.24 2.61 -3.99
N LEU A 93 4.44 2.05 -4.03
CA LEU A 93 5.25 2.07 -5.24
C LEU A 93 4.54 1.32 -6.38
N ALA A 94 4.47 1.96 -7.54
CA ALA A 94 3.93 1.39 -8.77
C ALA A 94 5.02 1.33 -9.85
N ALA A 95 4.80 0.49 -10.88
CA ALA A 95 5.68 0.47 -12.04
C ALA A 95 5.60 1.82 -12.76
N LEU A 96 6.75 2.33 -13.23
CA LEU A 96 6.84 3.64 -13.90
C LEU A 96 5.87 3.77 -15.09
N ALA A 97 5.60 2.67 -15.79
CA ALA A 97 4.66 2.64 -16.92
C ALA A 97 3.23 3.08 -16.56
N ASN A 98 2.80 2.93 -15.30
CA ASN A 98 1.45 3.29 -14.87
C ASN A 98 1.24 4.82 -14.75
N CYS A 99 2.31 5.59 -14.63
CA CYS A 99 2.25 7.06 -14.62
C CYS A 99 2.53 7.67 -16.02
N ALA A 100 2.86 6.84 -17.01
CA ALA A 100 3.16 7.25 -18.38
C ALA A 100 1.93 7.17 -19.32
N SER A 101 0.79 6.68 -18.82
CA SER A 101 -0.49 6.57 -19.50
C SER A 101 -1.38 7.77 -19.24
#